data_AF-A0A6N3BJ51-F1
#
_entry.id   AF-A0A6N3BJ51-F1
#
_cell.length_a   1.000
_cell.length_b   1.000
_cell.length_c   1.000
_cell.angle_alpha   90.00
_cell.angle_beta   90.00
_cell.angle_gamma   90.00
#
_symmetry.space_group_name_H-M   'P 1'
#
loop_
_entity.id
_entity.type
_entity.pdbx_description
1 polymer ?
#
loop_
_entity_poly.entity_id
_entity_poly.type
_entity_poly.pdbx_seq_one_letter_code
_entity_poly.pdbx_strand_id
1 'polypeptide(L)'
;MREHLVPRVEMLLSCRGIIKNSYGNAGTPGKGSEADMAAGFIGTVMSCLLILLAAAVALAVCVQIVKRRAVAAVEDMMGVEGSGCVPKLEQIRVLKEAGISITPTEMEQEFILGLTPSENEYLASHPYYGFCILAGSRKALNCVYSTGDRECIYQWDSYGKILNGLKAISGLPFEEISGVERYAVTFRFHDRAYQWKARKNRDWMDTGMAGFLNRILERQGGGEQRFYLDNSHEAPLYLYASAPMADRVNRETGLKFQMAKAAHSR
;
A
#
# COMPACT_ATOMS: atom_id res chain seq x y z
N MET A 1 30.07 33.66 2.89
CA MET A 1 31.17 34.07 1.98
C MET A 1 31.32 32.95 0.96
N ARG A 2 30.83 33.15 -0.27
CA ARG A 2 31.63 33.44 -1.49
C ARG A 2 32.54 32.26 -1.85
N GLU A 3 32.60 31.68 -3.03
CA GLU A 3 32.15 31.87 -4.41
C GLU A 3 32.26 30.44 -5.02
N HIS A 4 31.37 29.92 -5.88
CA HIS A 4 31.44 30.10 -7.32
C HIS A 4 30.20 29.47 -7.99
N LEU A 5 29.38 30.32 -8.59
CA LEU A 5 28.48 29.95 -9.69
C LEU A 5 29.32 29.75 -10.98
N VAL A 6 28.79 28.90 -11.89
CA VAL A 6 29.13 28.75 -13.33
C VAL A 6 30.33 27.82 -13.61
N PRO A 7 30.11 26.67 -14.31
CA PRO A 7 29.99 26.68 -15.77
C PRO A 7 28.87 25.79 -16.30
N ARG A 8 27.69 26.39 -16.48
CA ARG A 8 26.61 25.87 -17.35
C ARG A 8 26.66 26.47 -18.76
N VAL A 9 27.84 26.96 -19.19
CA VAL A 9 28.06 27.65 -20.48
C VAL A 9 29.11 26.94 -21.36
N GLU A 10 29.94 26.04 -20.82
CA GLU A 10 31.01 25.42 -21.63
C GLU A 10 30.55 24.35 -22.60
N MET A 11 29.40 23.70 -22.39
CA MET A 11 28.91 22.67 -23.32
C MET A 11 28.22 23.23 -24.57
N LEU A 12 27.98 24.54 -24.63
CA LEU A 12 27.48 25.23 -25.83
C LEU A 12 28.59 25.87 -26.67
N LEU A 13 29.82 25.95 -26.15
CA LEU A 13 30.97 26.50 -26.88
C LEU A 13 31.86 25.43 -27.55
N SER A 14 31.73 24.15 -27.16
CA SER A 14 32.40 23.03 -27.85
C SER A 14 31.96 22.88 -29.32
N CYS A 15 30.75 23.30 -29.67
CA CYS A 15 30.28 23.31 -31.07
C CYS A 15 30.85 24.46 -31.92
N ARG A 16 31.52 25.45 -31.31
CA ARG A 16 32.14 26.57 -32.06
C ARG A 16 33.52 26.21 -32.63
N GLY A 17 34.16 25.16 -32.10
CA GLY A 17 35.44 24.65 -32.60
C GLY A 17 35.32 23.77 -33.85
N ILE A 18 34.17 23.15 -34.08
CA ILE A 18 33.96 22.23 -35.22
C ILE A 18 33.63 23.01 -36.51
N ILE A 19 33.03 24.21 -36.41
CA ILE A 19 32.66 25.02 -37.59
C ILE A 19 33.86 25.83 -38.13
N LYS A 20 34.94 26.00 -37.35
CA LYS A 20 36.06 26.87 -37.75
C LYS A 20 37.17 26.18 -38.56
N ASN A 21 37.10 24.87 -38.76
CA ASN A 21 38.11 24.13 -39.52
C ASN A 21 37.75 23.88 -41.01
N SER A 22 36.67 24.50 -41.51
CA SER A 22 36.25 24.33 -42.91
C SER A 22 36.61 25.51 -43.82
N TYR A 23 37.27 26.56 -43.32
CA TYR A 23 37.77 27.67 -44.12
C TYR A 23 39.24 27.94 -43.76
N GLY A 24 40.09 26.95 -44.05
CA GLY A 24 41.52 27.16 -44.13
C GLY A 24 41.84 28.04 -45.34
N ASN A 25 42.53 29.14 -45.09
CA ASN A 25 43.27 30.02 -46.00
C ASN A 25 42.87 29.96 -47.49
N ALA A 26 42.31 31.06 -47.96
CA ALA A 26 42.24 31.43 -49.36
C ALA A 26 43.65 31.53 -49.97
N GLY A 27 44.20 30.37 -50.33
CA GLY A 27 45.09 30.23 -51.47
C GLY A 27 44.26 30.30 -52.76
N THR A 28 44.94 30.68 -53.83
CA THR A 28 44.48 30.81 -55.22
C THR A 28 43.38 29.82 -55.68
N PRO A 29 42.51 30.21 -56.64
CA PRO A 29 41.29 29.48 -56.98
C PRO A 29 41.62 28.16 -57.71
N GLY A 30 41.86 27.11 -56.94
CA GLY A 30 41.91 25.73 -57.40
C GLY A 30 40.51 25.14 -57.39
N LYS A 31 40.08 24.56 -58.51
CA LYS A 31 38.82 23.81 -58.67
C LYS A 31 38.65 22.77 -57.54
N GLY A 32 37.93 23.14 -56.48
CA GLY A 32 37.38 22.18 -55.52
C GLY A 32 36.31 21.37 -56.24
N SER A 33 36.62 20.11 -56.51
CA SER A 33 35.79 19.19 -57.28
C SER A 33 34.40 19.08 -56.65
N GLU A 34 33.35 19.10 -57.46
CA GLU A 34 31.95 18.83 -57.05
C GLU A 34 31.82 17.56 -56.18
N ALA A 35 32.79 16.64 -56.29
CA ALA A 35 32.93 15.45 -55.47
C ALA A 35 33.07 15.73 -53.96
N ASP A 36 33.77 16.80 -53.56
CA ASP A 36 33.99 17.12 -52.14
C ASP A 36 32.73 17.71 -51.49
N MET A 37 31.96 18.49 -52.26
CA MET A 37 30.65 18.99 -51.82
C MET A 37 29.60 17.86 -51.75
N ALA A 38 29.63 16.93 -52.70
CA ALA A 38 28.77 15.74 -52.68
C ALA A 38 29.07 14.84 -51.47
N ALA A 39 30.35 14.64 -51.13
CA ALA A 39 30.76 13.86 -49.96
C ALA A 39 30.30 14.48 -48.63
N GLY A 40 30.39 15.81 -48.48
CA GLY A 40 29.90 16.52 -47.30
C GLY A 40 28.37 16.46 -47.13
N PHE A 41 27.63 16.52 -48.24
CA PHE A 41 26.18 16.38 -48.24
C PHE A 41 25.76 14.96 -47.85
N ILE A 42 26.38 13.94 -48.44
CA ILE A 42 26.14 12.52 -48.11
C ILE A 42 26.45 12.26 -46.63
N GLY A 43 27.57 12.76 -46.11
CA GLY A 43 27.93 12.62 -44.69
C GLY A 43 26.89 13.23 -43.74
N THR A 44 26.33 14.38 -44.09
CA THR A 44 25.29 15.06 -43.30
C THR A 44 23.98 14.28 -43.34
N VAL A 45 23.54 13.82 -44.52
CA VAL A 45 22.32 13.02 -44.70
C VAL A 45 22.42 11.71 -43.93
N MET A 46 23.56 11.01 -44.00
CA MET A 46 23.79 9.78 -43.25
C MET A 46 23.79 10.00 -41.74
N SER A 47 24.35 11.11 -41.26
CA SER A 47 24.33 11.48 -39.85
C SER A 47 22.90 11.77 -39.36
N CYS A 48 22.10 12.49 -40.14
CA CYS A 48 20.69 12.74 -39.82
C CYS A 48 19.88 11.44 -39.79
N LEU A 49 20.10 10.53 -40.74
CA LEU A 49 19.45 9.22 -40.77
C LEU A 49 19.80 8.38 -39.53
N LEU A 50 21.07 8.37 -39.11
CA LEU A 50 21.51 7.66 -37.91
C LEU A 50 20.87 8.23 -36.63
N ILE A 51 20.73 9.55 -36.52
CA ILE A 51 20.06 10.19 -35.37
C ILE A 51 18.58 9.82 -35.34
N LEU A 52 17.89 9.86 -36.48
CA LEU A 52 16.48 9.45 -36.58
C LEU A 52 16.29 7.98 -36.22
N LEU A 53 17.21 7.12 -36.65
CA LEU A 53 17.16 5.69 -36.35
C LEU A 53 17.38 5.44 -34.85
N ALA A 54 18.34 6.12 -34.22
CA ALA A 54 18.57 6.06 -32.78
C ALA A 54 17.35 6.56 -31.97
N ALA A 55 16.70 7.64 -32.41
CA ALA A 55 15.49 8.16 -31.79
C ALA A 55 14.31 7.18 -31.92
N ALA A 56 14.14 6.54 -33.09
CA ALA A 56 13.11 5.53 -33.29
C ALA A 56 13.33 4.29 -32.41
N VAL A 57 14.58 3.83 -32.27
CA VAL A 57 14.93 2.73 -31.38
C VAL A 57 14.68 3.09 -29.92
N ALA A 58 15.08 4.28 -29.47
CA ALA A 58 14.82 4.76 -28.12
C ALA A 58 13.31 4.83 -27.82
N LEU A 59 12.50 5.33 -28.77
CA LEU A 59 11.05 5.38 -28.64
C LEU A 59 10.46 3.96 -28.56
N ALA A 60 10.90 3.03 -29.39
CA ALA A 60 10.44 1.64 -29.37
C ALA A 60 10.78 0.96 -28.03
N VAL A 61 11.97 1.20 -27.49
CA VAL A 61 12.37 0.70 -26.16
C VAL A 61 11.51 1.31 -25.06
N CYS A 62 11.27 2.61 -25.08
CA CYS A 62 10.36 3.27 -24.12
C CYS A 62 8.95 2.68 -24.19
N VAL A 63 8.40 2.47 -25.39
CA VAL A 63 7.08 1.84 -25.56
C VAL A 63 7.07 0.41 -25.03
N GLN A 64 8.12 -0.38 -25.27
CA GLN A 64 8.23 -1.74 -24.72
C GLN A 64 8.33 -1.75 -23.19
N ILE A 65 9.07 -0.81 -22.59
CA ILE A 65 9.15 -0.64 -21.14
C ILE A 65 7.78 -0.26 -20.57
N VAL A 66 7.08 0.69 -21.20
CA VAL A 66 5.72 1.09 -20.77
C VAL A 66 4.74 -0.07 -20.89
N LYS A 67 4.76 -0.82 -22.00
CA LYS A 67 3.92 -2.01 -22.19
C LYS A 67 4.21 -3.09 -21.14
N ARG A 68 5.48 -3.42 -20.89
CA ARG A 68 5.86 -4.40 -19.86
C ARG A 68 5.43 -3.96 -18.47
N ARG A 69 5.58 -2.68 -18.13
CA ARG A 69 5.09 -2.13 -16.85
C ARG A 69 3.58 -2.18 -16.75
N ALA A 70 2.85 -1.92 -17.83
CA ALA A 70 1.40 -2.02 -17.86
C ALA A 70 0.92 -3.46 -17.68
N VAL A 71 1.57 -4.43 -18.36
CA VAL A 71 1.25 -5.86 -18.21
C VAL A 71 1.55 -6.33 -16.78
N ALA A 72 2.72 -5.98 -16.23
CA ALA A 72 3.06 -6.31 -14.85
C ALA A 72 2.07 -5.67 -13.85
N ALA A 73 1.66 -4.43 -14.06
CA ALA A 73 0.64 -3.78 -13.23
C ALA A 73 -0.74 -4.46 -13.33
N VAL A 74 -1.10 -5.00 -14.51
CA VAL A 74 -2.32 -5.77 -14.70
C VAL A 74 -2.21 -7.14 -14.03
N GLU A 75 -1.08 -7.84 -14.16
CA GLU A 75 -0.82 -9.11 -13.46
C GLU A 75 -0.82 -8.92 -11.92
N ASP A 76 -0.23 -7.83 -11.41
CA ASP A 76 -0.28 -7.40 -10.00
C ASP A 76 -1.70 -7.01 -9.53
N MET A 77 -2.61 -6.69 -10.45
CA MET A 77 -4.03 -6.44 -10.15
C MET A 77 -4.89 -7.71 -10.24
N MET A 78 -4.47 -8.69 -11.04
CA MET A 78 -5.25 -9.90 -11.30
C MET A 78 -5.02 -11.02 -10.28
N GLY A 79 -3.88 -11.04 -9.57
CA GLY A 79 -3.53 -12.18 -8.73
C GLY A 79 -3.19 -13.41 -9.58
N VAL A 80 -2.19 -14.18 -9.17
CA VAL A 80 -1.62 -15.27 -9.99
C VAL A 80 -2.68 -16.34 -10.29
N GLU A 81 -2.76 -16.83 -11.53
CA GLU A 81 -3.78 -17.81 -11.96
C GLU A 81 -3.83 -19.07 -11.07
N GLY A 82 -5.00 -19.33 -10.51
CA GLY A 82 -5.36 -20.53 -9.76
C GLY A 82 -6.84 -20.48 -9.39
N SER A 83 -7.53 -21.62 -9.35
CA SER A 83 -8.96 -21.69 -9.01
C SER A 83 -9.18 -21.19 -7.58
N GLY A 84 -9.71 -19.97 -7.43
CA GLY A 84 -9.90 -19.31 -6.13
C GLY A 84 -9.31 -17.91 -6.03
N CYS A 85 -8.55 -17.44 -7.02
CA CYS A 85 -8.04 -16.08 -7.05
C CYS A 85 -9.15 -15.06 -7.35
N VAL A 86 -9.31 -14.08 -6.45
CA VAL A 86 -10.16 -12.90 -6.66
C VAL A 86 -9.25 -11.73 -7.01
N PRO A 87 -9.42 -11.06 -8.16
CA PRO A 87 -8.63 -9.89 -8.53
C PRO A 87 -8.65 -8.81 -7.44
N LYS A 88 -7.51 -8.15 -7.22
CA LYS A 88 -7.35 -7.15 -6.14
C LYS A 88 -8.40 -6.05 -6.19
N LEU A 89 -8.70 -5.53 -7.39
CA LEU A 89 -9.73 -4.50 -7.58
C LEU A 89 -11.14 -5.02 -7.30
N GLU A 90 -11.39 -6.31 -7.59
CA GLU A 90 -12.65 -6.94 -7.25
C GLU A 90 -12.78 -7.15 -5.74
N GLN A 91 -11.70 -7.55 -5.06
CA GLN A 91 -11.67 -7.64 -3.59
C GLN A 91 -12.02 -6.30 -2.96
N ILE A 92 -11.40 -5.21 -3.40
CA ILE A 92 -11.66 -3.84 -2.92
C ILE A 92 -13.12 -3.45 -3.16
N ARG A 93 -13.64 -3.69 -4.37
CA ARG A 93 -15.02 -3.36 -4.72
C ARG A 93 -16.02 -4.09 -3.82
N VAL A 94 -15.88 -5.41 -3.66
CA VAL A 94 -16.78 -6.24 -2.85
C VAL A 94 -16.72 -5.82 -1.37
N LEU A 95 -15.52 -5.59 -0.84
CA LEU A 95 -15.36 -5.11 0.54
C LEU A 95 -16.04 -3.74 0.74
N LYS A 96 -15.88 -2.83 -0.22
CA LYS A 96 -16.50 -1.50 -0.20
C LYS A 96 -18.02 -1.57 -0.22
N GLU A 97 -18.59 -2.43 -1.06
CA GLU A 97 -20.03 -2.72 -1.10
C GLU A 97 -20.55 -3.38 0.20
N ALA A 98 -19.68 -4.10 0.91
CA ALA A 98 -19.98 -4.66 2.22
C ALA A 98 -19.74 -3.68 3.40
N GLY A 99 -19.24 -2.47 3.13
CA GLY A 99 -19.02 -1.40 4.10
C GLY A 99 -17.61 -1.30 4.67
N ILE A 100 -16.65 -2.09 4.16
CA ILE A 100 -15.23 -2.03 4.52
C ILE A 100 -14.51 -1.22 3.45
N SER A 101 -13.90 -0.10 3.82
CA SER A 101 -13.22 0.80 2.87
C SER A 101 -11.89 1.27 3.40
N ILE A 102 -10.98 1.57 2.46
CA ILE A 102 -9.73 2.25 2.80
C ILE A 102 -10.03 3.72 3.12
N THR A 103 -9.48 4.20 4.24
CA THR A 103 -9.62 5.57 4.72
C THR A 103 -8.28 6.10 5.23
N PRO A 104 -7.86 7.31 4.82
CA PRO A 104 -8.54 8.21 3.88
C PRO A 104 -8.43 7.73 2.41
N THR A 105 -9.28 8.22 1.52
CA THR A 105 -9.43 7.71 0.14
C THR A 105 -8.13 7.78 -0.66
N GLU A 106 -7.26 8.74 -0.37
CA GLU A 106 -5.95 8.90 -1.00
C GLU A 106 -5.05 7.68 -0.78
N MET A 107 -5.21 6.98 0.36
CA MET A 107 -4.49 5.73 0.64
C MET A 107 -4.95 4.56 -0.22
N GLU A 108 -6.15 4.61 -0.82
CA GLU A 108 -6.67 3.51 -1.65
C GLU A 108 -5.76 3.30 -2.88
N GLN A 109 -5.34 4.38 -3.53
CA GLN A 109 -4.43 4.30 -4.68
C GLN A 109 -3.03 3.83 -4.29
N GLU A 110 -2.49 4.33 -3.17
CA GLU A 110 -1.20 3.89 -2.64
C GLU A 110 -1.25 2.40 -2.29
N PHE A 111 -2.34 1.92 -1.72
CA PHE A 111 -2.51 0.51 -1.39
C PHE A 111 -2.71 -0.37 -2.63
N ILE A 112 -3.30 0.14 -3.71
CA ILE A 112 -3.44 -0.61 -4.96
C ILE A 112 -2.10 -0.77 -5.68
N LEU A 113 -1.29 0.31 -5.70
CA LEU A 113 -0.09 0.42 -6.55
C LEU A 113 1.23 0.22 -5.80
N GLY A 114 1.24 0.43 -4.49
CA GLY A 114 2.44 0.49 -3.66
C GLY A 114 2.76 -0.78 -2.88
N LEU A 115 2.06 -1.89 -3.16
CA LEU A 115 2.36 -3.17 -2.52
C LEU A 115 3.59 -3.83 -3.15
N THR A 116 4.37 -4.50 -2.32
CA THR A 116 5.49 -5.31 -2.81
C THR A 116 4.98 -6.55 -3.55
N PRO A 117 5.80 -7.19 -4.41
CA PRO A 117 5.41 -8.43 -5.07
C PRO A 117 4.95 -9.53 -4.09
N SER A 118 5.62 -9.67 -2.94
CA SER A 118 5.23 -10.63 -1.91
C SER A 118 3.88 -10.30 -1.27
N GLU A 119 3.54 -9.02 -1.12
CA GLU A 119 2.24 -8.60 -0.61
C GLU A 119 1.13 -8.89 -1.64
N ASN A 120 1.37 -8.64 -2.93
CA ASN A 120 0.42 -9.01 -3.99
C ASN A 120 0.21 -10.54 -4.04
N GLU A 121 1.26 -11.33 -3.91
CA GLU A 121 1.17 -12.80 -3.86
C GLU A 121 0.37 -13.28 -2.64
N TYR A 122 0.56 -12.65 -1.48
CA TYR A 122 -0.21 -12.95 -0.28
C TYR A 122 -1.71 -12.64 -0.45
N LEU A 123 -2.05 -11.49 -1.06
CA LEU A 123 -3.43 -11.11 -1.38
C LEU A 123 -4.11 -12.08 -2.37
N ALA A 124 -3.35 -12.58 -3.34
CA ALA A 124 -3.84 -13.55 -4.30
C ALA A 124 -4.14 -14.90 -3.62
N SER A 125 -3.26 -15.33 -2.71
CA SER A 125 -3.37 -16.60 -2.00
C SER A 125 -4.45 -16.60 -0.91
N HIS A 126 -4.78 -15.43 -0.36
CA HIS A 126 -5.78 -15.27 0.71
C HIS A 126 -6.77 -14.14 0.39
N PRO A 127 -7.69 -14.35 -0.58
CA PRO A 127 -8.68 -13.34 -0.96
C PRO A 127 -9.47 -12.80 0.24
N TYR A 128 -9.65 -11.49 0.29
CA TYR A 128 -10.31 -10.70 1.34
C TYR A 128 -9.60 -10.73 2.70
N TYR A 129 -9.22 -11.90 3.19
CA TYR A 129 -8.55 -12.08 4.46
C TYR A 129 -7.17 -11.40 4.47
N GLY A 130 -6.33 -11.69 3.48
CA GLY A 130 -5.01 -11.05 3.34
C GLY A 130 -5.12 -9.54 3.16
N PHE A 131 -6.16 -9.08 2.46
CA PHE A 131 -6.46 -7.65 2.32
C PHE A 131 -6.74 -7.00 3.68
N CYS A 132 -7.65 -7.60 4.46
CA CYS A 132 -8.01 -7.12 5.79
C CYS A 132 -6.83 -7.12 6.76
N ILE A 133 -5.90 -8.09 6.65
CA ILE A 133 -4.65 -8.08 7.43
C ILE A 133 -3.78 -6.89 7.03
N LEU A 134 -3.43 -6.78 5.74
CA LEU A 134 -2.46 -5.80 5.27
C LEU A 134 -2.96 -4.37 5.47
N ALA A 135 -4.19 -4.08 5.04
CA ALA A 135 -4.77 -2.75 5.20
C ALA A 135 -5.15 -2.47 6.67
N GLY A 136 -5.71 -3.44 7.39
CA GLY A 136 -6.13 -3.28 8.78
C GLY A 136 -4.95 -3.07 9.75
N SER A 137 -3.81 -3.72 9.54
CA SER A 137 -2.61 -3.53 10.36
C SER A 137 -1.94 -2.18 10.13
N ARG A 138 -2.09 -1.61 8.93
CA ARG A 138 -1.70 -0.23 8.60
C ARG A 138 -2.70 0.82 9.10
N LYS A 139 -3.78 0.41 9.80
CA LYS A 139 -4.89 1.26 10.24
C LYS A 139 -5.55 2.03 9.10
N ALA A 140 -5.55 1.42 7.92
CA ALA A 140 -6.08 2.05 6.71
C ALA A 140 -7.55 1.70 6.48
N LEU A 141 -8.18 0.85 7.29
CA LEU A 141 -9.59 0.48 7.13
C LEU A 141 -10.48 1.21 8.13
N ASN A 142 -11.65 1.62 7.67
CA ASN A 142 -12.62 2.35 8.48
C ASN A 142 -13.13 1.58 9.71
N CYS A 143 -13.31 0.26 9.59
CA CYS A 143 -14.01 -0.55 10.58
C CYS A 143 -13.35 -1.90 10.89
N VAL A 144 -12.21 -2.20 10.25
CA VAL A 144 -11.47 -3.46 10.42
C VAL A 144 -10.07 -3.18 10.94
N TYR A 145 -9.68 -3.91 11.97
CA TYR A 145 -8.34 -3.83 12.56
C TYR A 145 -7.71 -5.22 12.61
N SER A 146 -6.42 -5.28 12.30
CA SER A 146 -5.60 -6.48 12.45
C SER A 146 -4.33 -6.12 13.21
N THR A 147 -3.80 -7.06 13.99
CA THR A 147 -2.46 -6.93 14.57
C THR A 147 -1.35 -7.22 13.57
N GLY A 148 -1.69 -7.56 12.31
CA GLY A 148 -0.77 -8.04 11.29
C GLY A 148 -0.40 -9.50 11.53
N ASP A 149 0.82 -9.90 11.16
CA ASP A 149 1.39 -11.25 11.41
C ASP A 149 1.79 -11.46 12.88
N ARG A 150 0.91 -11.05 13.81
CA ARG A 150 1.16 -11.11 15.25
C ARG A 150 -0.02 -11.75 15.93
N GLU A 151 -0.09 -13.07 15.78
CA GLU A 151 -0.77 -13.94 16.74
C GLU A 151 -0.16 -13.82 18.14
N CYS A 152 1.08 -13.34 18.23
CA CYS A 152 1.86 -13.37 19.45
C CYS A 152 2.05 -12.02 20.15
N ILE A 153 2.10 -12.05 21.49
CA ILE A 153 2.28 -10.94 22.43
C ILE A 153 3.72 -10.93 22.94
N TYR A 154 4.60 -10.23 22.23
CA TYR A 154 6.02 -10.14 22.60
C TYR A 154 6.38 -8.85 23.35
N GLN A 155 5.64 -7.78 23.11
CA GLN A 155 6.02 -6.44 23.57
C GLN A 155 5.24 -6.04 24.82
N TRP A 156 5.89 -5.24 25.67
CA TRP A 156 5.17 -4.40 26.64
C TRP A 156 4.19 -3.51 25.86
N ASP A 157 3.01 -3.23 26.44
CA ASP A 157 1.95 -2.43 25.80
C ASP A 157 1.25 -3.07 24.58
N SER A 158 1.40 -4.38 24.34
CA SER A 158 0.72 -5.03 23.20
C SER A 158 -0.80 -4.85 23.23
N TYR A 159 -1.42 -4.98 24.40
CA TYR A 159 -2.87 -4.80 24.56
C TYR A 159 -3.31 -3.33 24.53
N GLY A 160 -2.44 -2.38 24.91
CA GLY A 160 -2.68 -0.97 24.68
C GLY A 160 -2.67 -0.62 23.19
N LYS A 161 -1.76 -1.20 22.41
CA LYS A 161 -1.76 -1.07 20.94
C LYS A 161 -3.01 -1.64 20.29
N ILE A 162 -3.44 -2.83 20.72
CA ILE A 162 -4.69 -3.45 20.26
C ILE A 162 -5.87 -2.54 20.57
N LEU A 163 -6.01 -2.08 21.82
CA LEU A 163 -7.11 -1.21 22.21
C LEU A 163 -7.11 0.12 21.44
N ASN A 164 -5.93 0.70 21.16
CA ASN A 164 -5.82 1.87 20.29
C ASN A 164 -6.25 1.59 18.85
N GLY A 165 -5.98 0.40 18.31
CA GLY A 165 -6.50 -0.03 17.01
C GLY A 165 -8.04 -0.15 17.02
N LEU A 166 -8.58 -0.81 18.04
CA LEU A 166 -10.04 -0.94 18.22
C LEU A 166 -10.73 0.41 18.43
N LYS A 167 -10.09 1.34 19.14
CA LYS A 167 -10.53 2.73 19.26
C LYS A 167 -10.63 3.41 17.90
N ALA A 168 -9.59 3.27 17.06
CA ALA A 168 -9.55 3.92 15.75
C ALA A 168 -10.69 3.46 14.83
N ILE A 169 -10.96 2.15 14.78
CA ILE A 169 -11.99 1.59 13.90
C ILE A 169 -13.43 1.74 14.44
N SER A 170 -13.58 2.04 15.72
CA SER A 170 -14.90 2.17 16.36
C SER A 170 -15.34 3.62 16.59
N GLY A 171 -14.39 4.56 16.62
CA GLY A 171 -14.66 5.95 17.00
C GLY A 171 -15.10 6.12 18.45
N LEU A 172 -15.04 5.05 19.26
CA LEU A 172 -15.48 5.09 20.65
C LEU A 172 -14.53 5.95 21.51
N PRO A 173 -15.06 6.70 22.50
CA PRO A 173 -14.27 7.57 23.37
C PRO A 173 -13.51 6.78 24.45
N PHE A 174 -12.63 5.86 24.03
CA PHE A 174 -11.68 5.22 24.94
C PHE A 174 -10.54 6.19 25.26
N GLU A 175 -10.41 6.56 26.53
CA GLU A 175 -9.45 7.55 27.03
C GLU A 175 -8.45 6.89 27.98
N GLU A 176 -7.36 7.59 28.29
CA GLU A 176 -6.37 7.17 29.30
C GLU A 176 -5.89 5.71 29.11
N ILE A 177 -5.71 5.28 27.85
CA ILE A 177 -5.26 3.93 27.53
C ILE A 177 -3.82 3.73 28.01
N SER A 178 -3.60 2.76 28.89
CA SER A 178 -2.30 2.42 29.45
C SER A 178 -2.07 0.91 29.41
N GLY A 179 -1.12 0.46 28.58
CA GLY A 179 -0.63 -0.92 28.55
C GLY A 179 0.72 -1.06 29.24
N VAL A 180 0.86 -0.48 30.45
CA VAL A 180 2.09 -0.60 31.25
C VAL A 180 2.45 -2.06 31.62
N GLU A 181 1.53 -3.00 31.45
CA GLU A 181 1.76 -4.44 31.62
C GLU A 181 1.75 -5.17 30.27
N ARG A 182 2.54 -6.24 30.17
CA ARG A 182 2.59 -7.09 28.96
C ARG A 182 1.22 -7.69 28.60
N TYR A 183 0.45 -8.13 29.61
CA TYR A 183 -0.77 -8.92 29.43
C TYR A 183 -2.03 -8.20 29.93
N ALA A 184 -1.97 -6.89 30.14
CA ALA A 184 -3.12 -6.12 30.59
C ALA A 184 -3.15 -4.73 29.97
N VAL A 185 -4.33 -4.12 30.00
CA VAL A 185 -4.55 -2.73 29.60
C VAL A 185 -5.58 -2.11 30.54
N THR A 186 -5.34 -0.87 30.94
CA THR A 186 -6.32 -0.02 31.63
C THR A 186 -6.75 1.11 30.69
N PHE A 187 -7.99 1.57 30.85
CA PHE A 187 -8.55 2.68 30.07
C PHE A 187 -9.79 3.26 30.76
N ARG A 188 -10.20 4.46 30.33
CA ARG A 188 -11.47 5.09 30.70
C ARG A 188 -12.50 5.03 29.57
N PHE A 189 -13.76 4.86 29.95
CA PHE A 189 -14.92 4.94 29.04
C PHE A 189 -16.13 5.45 29.81
N HIS A 190 -16.77 6.54 29.33
CA HIS A 190 -17.90 7.22 29.99
C HIS A 190 -17.73 7.35 31.51
N ASP A 191 -16.66 8.04 31.91
CA ASP A 191 -16.28 8.33 33.31
C ASP A 191 -15.90 7.13 34.20
N ARG A 192 -15.86 5.92 33.66
CA ARG A 192 -15.49 4.72 34.40
C ARG A 192 -14.14 4.21 33.97
N ALA A 193 -13.32 3.85 34.96
CA ALA A 193 -12.07 3.14 34.73
C ALA A 193 -12.34 1.64 34.53
N TYR A 194 -11.69 1.06 33.54
CA TYR A 194 -11.74 -0.35 33.20
C TYR A 194 -10.33 -0.92 33.14
N GLN A 195 -10.22 -2.19 33.54
CA GLN A 195 -9.02 -2.98 33.33
C GLN A 195 -9.41 -4.27 32.62
N TRP A 196 -8.66 -4.58 31.57
CA TRP A 196 -8.69 -5.88 30.93
C TRP A 196 -7.35 -6.58 31.13
N LYS A 197 -7.40 -7.88 31.41
CA LYS A 197 -6.22 -8.72 31.58
C LYS A 197 -6.42 -10.03 30.81
N ALA A 198 -5.42 -10.41 30.03
CA ALA A 198 -5.41 -11.66 29.30
C ALA A 198 -5.45 -12.84 30.28
N ARG A 199 -6.20 -13.89 29.94
CA ARG A 199 -6.26 -15.13 30.70
C ARG A 199 -5.11 -16.07 30.33
N LYS A 200 -4.65 -15.98 29.08
CA LYS A 200 -3.52 -16.75 28.58
C LYS A 200 -2.23 -15.97 28.82
N ASN A 201 -1.35 -16.50 29.67
CA ASN A 201 0.01 -15.98 29.90
C ASN A 201 1.05 -16.70 29.02
N ARG A 202 0.69 -17.03 27.78
CA ARG A 202 1.59 -17.62 26.79
C ARG A 202 1.83 -16.61 25.67
N ASP A 203 2.70 -16.96 24.74
CA ASP A 203 3.04 -16.07 23.64
C ASP A 203 1.84 -15.70 22.77
N TRP A 204 0.75 -16.46 22.79
CA TRP A 204 -0.45 -16.22 21.98
C TRP A 204 -1.37 -15.13 22.55
N MET A 205 -1.85 -14.26 21.66
CA MET A 205 -2.82 -13.20 21.96
C MET A 205 -4.15 -13.78 22.45
N ASP A 206 -4.68 -13.18 23.51
CA ASP A 206 -6.02 -13.46 24.01
C ASP A 206 -7.02 -12.51 23.32
N THR A 207 -7.82 -13.09 22.44
CA THR A 207 -8.85 -12.39 21.66
C THR A 207 -10.10 -12.02 22.49
N GLY A 208 -10.13 -12.39 23.77
CA GLY A 208 -11.24 -12.11 24.69
C GLY A 208 -11.48 -10.62 24.99
N MET A 209 -10.58 -9.73 24.57
CA MET A 209 -10.75 -8.28 24.70
C MET A 209 -12.01 -7.78 23.98
N ALA A 210 -12.28 -8.24 22.76
CA ALA A 210 -13.46 -7.82 22.01
C ALA A 210 -14.77 -8.16 22.75
N GLY A 211 -14.85 -9.37 23.33
CA GLY A 211 -15.99 -9.77 24.14
C GLY A 211 -16.12 -8.97 25.45
N PHE A 212 -15.00 -8.58 26.05
CA PHE A 212 -15.01 -7.68 27.20
C PHE A 212 -15.55 -6.29 26.84
N LEU A 213 -15.11 -5.72 25.71
CA LEU A 213 -15.61 -4.42 25.22
C LEU A 213 -17.11 -4.48 24.89
N ASN A 214 -17.59 -5.56 24.25
CA ASN A 214 -19.02 -5.74 23.99
C ASN A 214 -19.88 -5.70 25.26
N ARG A 215 -19.42 -6.32 26.37
CA ARG A 215 -20.13 -6.22 27.67
C ARG A 215 -20.18 -4.79 28.21
N ILE A 216 -19.12 -4.01 27.99
CA ILE A 216 -19.10 -2.60 28.42
C ILE A 216 -20.13 -1.81 27.60
N LEU A 217 -20.15 -2.02 26.28
CA LEU A 217 -21.11 -1.38 25.37
C LEU A 217 -22.56 -1.74 25.74
N GLU A 218 -22.86 -3.00 26.05
CA GLU A 218 -24.19 -3.41 26.51
C GLU A 218 -24.65 -2.69 27.79
N ARG A 219 -23.71 -2.40 28.71
CA ARG A 219 -24.04 -1.78 30.00
C ARG A 219 -24.13 -0.26 29.96
N GLN A 220 -23.38 0.39 29.08
CA GLN A 220 -23.26 1.85 29.02
C GLN A 220 -24.04 2.48 27.86
N GLY A 221 -24.90 1.71 27.18
CA GLY A 221 -25.73 2.24 26.09
C GLY A 221 -24.97 2.44 24.78
N GLY A 222 -24.01 1.55 24.48
CA GLY A 222 -23.38 1.50 23.16
C GLY A 222 -24.44 1.31 22.07
N GLY A 223 -24.26 1.98 20.93
CA GLY A 223 -25.17 1.92 19.78
C GLY A 223 -25.32 0.51 19.19
N GLU A 224 -25.89 0.38 18.00
CA GLU A 224 -26.19 -0.94 17.41
C GLU A 224 -24.95 -1.76 17.01
N GLN A 225 -23.78 -1.14 16.97
CA GLN A 225 -22.54 -1.76 16.54
C GLN A 225 -21.85 -2.54 17.66
N ARG A 226 -21.20 -3.64 17.31
CA ARG A 226 -20.44 -4.51 18.22
C ARG A 226 -19.10 -4.90 17.59
N PHE A 227 -18.19 -5.37 18.42
CA PHE A 227 -16.96 -6.01 17.97
C PHE A 227 -17.21 -7.46 17.58
N TYR A 228 -16.88 -7.79 16.34
CA TYR A 228 -16.84 -9.14 15.80
C TYR A 228 -15.39 -9.56 15.61
N LEU A 229 -15.15 -10.87 15.66
CA LEU A 229 -13.83 -11.47 15.54
C LEU A 229 -13.88 -12.57 14.48
N ASP A 230 -12.92 -12.53 13.55
CA ASP A 230 -12.50 -13.70 12.78
C ASP A 230 -11.13 -14.13 13.30
N ASN A 231 -11.03 -15.38 13.76
CA ASN A 231 -9.81 -16.02 14.24
C ASN A 231 -9.66 -17.42 13.63
N SER A 232 -10.14 -17.59 12.40
CA SER A 232 -10.11 -18.86 11.67
C SER A 232 -8.80 -19.11 10.93
N HIS A 233 -7.91 -18.14 10.95
CA HIS A 233 -6.63 -18.09 10.26
C HIS A 233 -5.56 -17.55 11.23
N GLU A 234 -4.33 -17.36 10.74
CA GLU A 234 -3.19 -16.92 11.54
C GLU A 234 -3.48 -15.58 12.23
N ALA A 235 -3.64 -14.47 11.52
CA ALA A 235 -3.93 -13.20 12.18
C ALA A 235 -5.41 -13.01 12.60
N PRO A 236 -5.70 -12.60 13.84
CA PRO A 236 -7.05 -12.21 14.22
C PRO A 236 -7.46 -10.92 13.50
N LEU A 237 -8.69 -10.91 12.97
CA LEU A 237 -9.34 -9.73 12.43
C LEU A 237 -10.45 -9.28 13.38
N TYR A 238 -10.45 -8.00 13.70
CA TYR A 238 -11.51 -7.35 14.45
C TYR A 238 -12.34 -6.49 13.52
N LEU A 239 -13.67 -6.62 13.59
CA LEU A 239 -14.62 -5.80 12.85
C LEU A 239 -15.51 -5.06 13.85
N TYR A 240 -15.70 -3.75 13.68
CA TYR A 240 -16.69 -2.99 14.41
C TYR A 240 -17.87 -2.63 13.50
N ALA A 241 -18.99 -3.30 13.68
CA ALA A 241 -20.10 -3.26 12.73
C ALA A 241 -21.46 -3.55 13.39
N SER A 242 -22.54 -3.21 12.69
CA SER A 242 -23.87 -3.72 13.03
C SER A 242 -23.99 -5.19 12.63
N ALA A 243 -24.93 -5.93 13.22
CA ALA A 243 -25.15 -7.33 12.86
C ALA A 243 -25.44 -7.53 11.36
N PRO A 244 -26.32 -6.73 10.70
CA PRO A 244 -26.56 -6.87 9.27
C PRO A 244 -25.33 -6.63 8.40
N MET A 245 -24.43 -5.74 8.83
CA MET A 245 -23.18 -5.49 8.13
C MET A 245 -22.21 -6.67 8.28
N ALA A 246 -22.04 -7.21 9.50
CA ALA A 246 -21.20 -8.39 9.72
C ALA A 246 -21.69 -9.61 8.92
N ASP A 247 -23.00 -9.85 8.90
CA ASP A 247 -23.61 -10.93 8.11
C ASP A 247 -23.38 -10.74 6.60
N ARG A 248 -23.49 -9.51 6.11
CA ARG A 248 -23.17 -9.17 4.72
C ARG A 248 -21.71 -9.46 4.41
N VAL A 249 -20.77 -8.95 5.22
CA VAL A 249 -19.33 -9.20 5.02
C VAL A 249 -19.06 -10.69 4.93
N ASN A 250 -19.55 -11.48 5.88
CA ASN A 250 -19.34 -12.93 5.88
C ASN A 250 -19.90 -13.60 4.61
N ARG A 251 -21.09 -13.20 4.18
CA ARG A 251 -21.73 -13.77 2.99
C ARG A 251 -20.98 -13.44 1.69
N GLU A 252 -20.56 -12.18 1.52
CA GLU A 252 -19.94 -11.73 0.27
C GLU A 252 -18.45 -12.13 0.17
N THR A 253 -17.77 -12.35 1.29
CA THR A 253 -16.30 -12.55 1.32
C THR A 253 -15.87 -13.93 1.82
N GLY A 254 -16.76 -14.70 2.44
CA GLY A 254 -16.42 -15.97 3.08
C GLY A 254 -15.66 -15.84 4.41
N LEU A 255 -15.38 -14.60 4.87
CA LEU A 255 -14.87 -14.34 6.20
C LEU A 255 -15.85 -14.83 7.28
N LYS A 256 -15.34 -15.06 8.48
CA LYS A 256 -16.08 -15.70 9.58
C LYS A 256 -16.14 -14.82 10.81
N PHE A 257 -16.54 -13.55 10.63
CA PHE A 257 -16.75 -12.64 11.74
C PHE A 257 -17.90 -13.11 12.62
N GLN A 258 -17.57 -13.51 13.85
CA GLN A 258 -18.54 -13.86 14.87
C GLN A 258 -18.55 -12.80 15.96
N MET A 259 -19.73 -12.45 16.46
CA MET A 259 -19.82 -11.49 17.55
C MET A 259 -19.00 -12.00 18.73
N ALA A 260 -18.01 -11.22 19.16
CA ALA A 260 -17.10 -11.65 20.21
C ALA A 260 -17.89 -11.80 21.51
N LYS A 261 -18.01 -13.04 21.97
CA LYS A 261 -18.67 -13.34 23.24
C LYS A 261 -17.68 -13.15 24.36
N ALA A 262 -18.19 -12.56 25.42
CA ALA A 262 -17.42 -12.36 26.62
C ALA A 262 -17.19 -13.73 27.28
N ALA A 263 -15.93 -14.17 27.35
CA ALA A 263 -15.59 -15.32 28.18
C ALA A 263 -16.07 -15.01 29.60
N HIS A 264 -16.96 -15.85 30.14
CA HIS A 264 -17.67 -15.58 31.38
C HIS A 264 -16.64 -15.26 32.47
N SER A 265 -16.67 -14.03 32.99
CA SER A 265 -16.00 -13.68 34.24
C SER A 265 -16.89 -14.25 35.35
N ARG A 266 -16.46 -15.36 35.95
CA ARG A 266 -16.81 -15.64 37.33
C ARG A 266 -15.90 -14.76 38.20
#